data_AF-A0A9E3YBT6-F1
#
_entry.id   AF-A0A9E3YBT6-F1
#
_cell.length_a   1.000
_cell.length_b   1.000
_cell.length_c   1.000
_cell.angle_alpha   90.00
_cell.angle_beta   90.00
_cell.angle_gamma   90.00
#
_symmetry.space_group_name_H-M   'P 1'
#
loop_
_entity.id
_entity.type
_entity.pdbx_description
1 polymer ?
#
loop_
_entity_poly.entity_id
_entity_poly.type
_entity_poly.pdbx_seq_one_letter_code
_entity_poly.pdbx_strand_id
1 'polypeptide(L)'
;MLDSIIFEKLGVPAAAIVTKPFVATCNALAELQSMPGYRFVQVEHPITSLTLDQLRSRARQAAPYVEALLVDGVPWPVDAQGTVRPGDKPTEPDGALDALIEDLAAGLRADGADLTGSYLDARTVRLVLHIPDQACAECIMPATHLIPIFEMRAAEHLGPGVQIELDDPRLQH
;
A
#
# COMPACT_ATOMS: atom_id res chain seq x y z
N MET A 1 -8.27 -2.26 -16.24
CA MET A 1 -8.07 -0.82 -15.97
C MET A 1 -8.53 0.05 -17.14
N LEU A 2 -8.15 -0.25 -18.39
CA LEU A 2 -8.53 0.57 -19.55
C LEU A 2 -10.06 0.81 -19.64
N ASP A 3 -10.88 -0.20 -19.36
CA ASP A 3 -12.35 -0.06 -19.37
C ASP A 3 -12.84 0.95 -18.34
N SER A 4 -12.21 1.01 -17.16
CA SER A 4 -12.56 1.97 -16.11
C SER A 4 -12.30 3.41 -16.55
N ILE A 5 -11.17 3.65 -17.24
CA ILE A 5 -10.87 4.95 -17.87
C ILE A 5 -11.95 5.32 -18.91
N ILE A 6 -12.38 4.35 -19.72
CA ILE A 6 -13.42 4.57 -20.74
C ILE A 6 -14.75 4.94 -20.08
N PHE A 7 -15.15 4.24 -19.03
CA PHE A 7 -16.37 4.56 -18.29
C PHE A 7 -16.33 5.97 -17.69
N GLU A 8 -15.21 6.36 -17.08
CA GLU A 8 -15.06 7.70 -16.50
C GLU A 8 -15.14 8.80 -17.56
N LYS A 9 -14.54 8.59 -18.74
CA LYS A 9 -14.69 9.50 -19.90
C LYS A 9 -16.13 9.64 -20.37
N LEU A 10 -16.96 8.63 -20.14
CA LEU A 10 -18.39 8.63 -20.45
C LEU A 10 -19.25 9.17 -19.30
N GLY A 11 -18.63 9.67 -18.22
CA GLY A 11 -19.33 10.16 -17.03
C GLY A 11 -19.93 9.05 -16.16
N VAL A 12 -19.47 7.81 -16.32
CA VAL A 12 -19.86 6.67 -15.50
C VAL A 12 -18.73 6.37 -14.51
N PRO A 13 -18.93 6.58 -13.19
CA PRO A 13 -17.91 6.29 -12.19
C PRO A 13 -17.46 4.83 -12.25
N ALA A 14 -16.15 4.60 -12.18
CA ALA A 14 -15.56 3.27 -12.27
C ALA A 14 -14.32 3.12 -11.38
N ALA A 15 -14.28 2.03 -10.62
CA ALA A 15 -13.15 1.67 -9.77
C ALA A 15 -12.41 0.47 -10.36
N ALA A 16 -11.19 0.69 -10.88
CA ALA A 16 -10.30 -0.39 -11.24
C ALA A 16 -9.61 -0.95 -9.97
N ILE A 17 -9.51 -2.27 -9.85
CA ILE A 17 -8.69 -2.95 -8.85
C ILE A 17 -7.51 -3.60 -9.58
N VAL A 18 -6.28 -3.33 -9.14
CA VAL A 18 -5.04 -3.81 -9.77
C VAL A 18 -4.08 -4.32 -8.71
N THR A 19 -3.18 -5.25 -9.06
CA THR A 19 -2.15 -5.70 -8.13
C THR A 19 -0.89 -4.85 -8.26
N LYS A 20 -0.09 -4.76 -7.17
CA LYS A 20 1.14 -3.96 -7.08
C LYS A 20 2.07 -4.04 -8.31
N PRO A 21 2.32 -5.21 -8.94
CA PRO A 21 3.19 -5.29 -10.13
C PRO A 21 2.67 -4.52 -11.36
N PHE A 22 1.37 -4.24 -11.43
CA PHE A 22 0.75 -3.59 -12.59
C PHE A 22 0.59 -2.08 -12.43
N VAL A 23 0.97 -1.49 -11.29
CA VAL A 23 0.81 -0.06 -11.00
C VAL A 23 1.50 0.80 -12.06
N ALA A 24 2.74 0.48 -12.43
CA ALA A 24 3.48 1.23 -13.45
C ALA A 24 2.79 1.17 -14.83
N THR A 25 2.31 -0.01 -15.23
CA THR A 25 1.54 -0.19 -16.47
C THR A 25 0.23 0.60 -16.43
N CYS A 26 -0.44 0.64 -15.28
CA CYS A 26 -1.67 1.38 -15.08
C CYS A 26 -1.45 2.88 -15.24
N ASN A 27 -0.41 3.44 -14.63
CA ASN A 27 -0.05 4.85 -14.79
C ASN A 27 0.28 5.19 -16.26
N ALA A 28 1.06 4.35 -16.94
CA ALA A 28 1.37 4.55 -18.36
C ALA A 28 0.13 4.51 -19.25
N LEU A 29 -0.81 3.58 -19.00
CA LEU A 29 -2.08 3.50 -19.72
C LEU A 29 -2.95 4.74 -19.45
N ALA A 30 -2.94 5.26 -18.23
CA ALA A 30 -3.66 6.47 -17.88
C ALA A 30 -3.10 7.70 -18.61
N GLU A 31 -1.77 7.84 -18.68
CA GLU A 31 -1.09 8.87 -19.47
C GLU A 31 -1.42 8.78 -20.97
N LEU A 32 -1.32 7.58 -21.55
CA LEU A 32 -1.68 7.32 -22.96
C LEU A 32 -3.14 7.68 -23.27
N GLN A 33 -4.01 7.56 -22.28
CA GLN A 33 -5.42 7.91 -22.38
C GLN A 33 -5.72 9.36 -21.98
N SER A 34 -4.70 10.21 -21.80
CA SER A 34 -4.85 11.61 -21.40
C SER A 34 -5.57 11.78 -20.04
N MET A 35 -5.39 10.82 -19.14
CA MET A 35 -5.87 10.85 -17.75
C MET A 35 -4.71 10.62 -16.77
N PRO A 36 -3.64 11.42 -16.80
CA PRO A 36 -2.52 11.27 -15.86
C PRO A 36 -3.00 11.40 -14.41
N GLY A 37 -2.52 10.53 -13.52
CA GLY A 37 -2.98 10.52 -12.13
C GLY A 37 -4.37 9.90 -11.93
N TYR A 38 -4.89 9.16 -12.92
CA TYR A 38 -6.09 8.34 -12.74
C TYR A 38 -5.96 7.41 -11.54
N ARG A 39 -6.93 7.47 -10.64
CA ARG A 39 -6.91 6.72 -9.37
C ARG A 39 -7.52 5.33 -9.57
N PHE A 40 -6.89 4.33 -8.95
CA PHE A 40 -7.34 2.95 -8.92
C PHE A 40 -6.99 2.32 -7.59
N VAL A 41 -7.68 1.24 -7.21
CA VAL A 41 -7.42 0.51 -5.97
C VAL A 41 -6.29 -0.48 -6.21
N GLN A 42 -5.24 -0.37 -5.40
CA GLN A 42 -4.15 -1.33 -5.38
C GLN A 42 -4.42 -2.41 -4.34
N VAL A 43 -4.20 -3.67 -4.72
CA VAL A 43 -4.19 -4.81 -3.80
C VAL A 43 -2.88 -5.58 -3.90
N GLU A 44 -2.54 -6.33 -2.85
CA GLU A 44 -1.28 -7.05 -2.81
C GLU A 44 -1.23 -8.21 -3.83
N HIS A 45 -0.04 -8.56 -4.31
CA HIS A 45 0.16 -9.77 -5.11
C HIS A 45 0.62 -10.92 -4.18
N PRO A 46 0.29 -12.20 -4.44
CA PRO A 46 -0.61 -12.74 -5.47
C PRO A 46 -2.08 -12.73 -5.05
N ILE A 47 -2.96 -12.94 -6.04
CA ILE A 47 -4.41 -13.18 -5.86
C ILE A 47 -4.74 -14.66 -6.07
N THR A 48 -4.04 -15.33 -6.97
CA THR A 48 -4.38 -16.68 -7.47
C THR A 48 -4.08 -17.81 -6.49
N SER A 49 -3.13 -17.62 -5.57
CA SER A 49 -2.77 -18.63 -4.57
C SER A 49 -3.51 -18.48 -3.23
N LEU A 50 -4.38 -17.47 -3.10
CA LEU A 50 -5.10 -17.20 -1.86
C LEU A 50 -6.25 -18.19 -1.66
N THR A 51 -6.48 -18.58 -0.40
CA THR A 51 -7.73 -19.23 -0.02
C THR A 51 -8.91 -18.27 -0.11
N LEU A 52 -10.13 -18.81 -0.13
CA LEU A 52 -11.34 -17.98 -0.19
C LEU A 52 -11.43 -16.98 0.97
N ASP A 53 -11.01 -17.36 2.18
CA ASP A 53 -11.07 -16.49 3.35
C ASP A 53 -10.00 -15.39 3.31
N GLN A 54 -8.80 -15.70 2.78
CA GLN A 54 -7.77 -14.71 2.52
C GLN A 54 -8.22 -13.72 1.43
N LEU A 55 -8.86 -14.21 0.37
CA LEU A 55 -9.42 -13.37 -0.70
C LEU A 55 -10.53 -12.46 -0.17
N ARG A 56 -11.42 -12.98 0.69
CA ARG A 56 -12.45 -12.18 1.37
C ARG A 56 -11.84 -11.11 2.27
N SER A 57 -10.76 -11.44 3.00
CA SER A 57 -10.05 -10.47 3.82
C SER A 57 -9.47 -9.35 2.96
N ARG A 58 -8.83 -9.70 1.84
CA ARG A 58 -8.32 -8.74 0.87
C ARG A 58 -9.43 -7.85 0.28
N ALA A 59 -10.57 -8.44 -0.06
CA ALA A 59 -11.72 -7.70 -0.57
C ALA A 59 -12.26 -6.71 0.46
N ARG A 60 -12.33 -7.09 1.74
CA ARG A 60 -12.72 -6.18 2.83
C ARG A 60 -11.76 -5.01 3.00
N GLN A 61 -10.46 -5.24 2.82
CA GLN A 61 -9.45 -4.17 2.84
C GLN A 61 -9.59 -3.23 1.63
N ALA A 62 -9.91 -3.77 0.45
CA ALA A 62 -10.07 -2.97 -0.77
C ALA A 62 -11.40 -2.17 -0.82
N ALA A 63 -12.45 -2.67 -0.17
CA ALA A 63 -13.81 -2.15 -0.30
C ALA A 63 -13.96 -0.65 0.05
N PRO A 64 -13.37 -0.11 1.14
CA PRO A 64 -13.47 1.33 1.45
C PRO A 64 -12.87 2.22 0.35
N TYR A 65 -11.79 1.78 -0.29
CA TYR A 65 -11.17 2.52 -1.39
C TYR A 65 -12.03 2.49 -2.66
N VAL A 66 -12.68 1.36 -2.93
CA VAL A 66 -13.64 1.25 -4.04
C VAL A 66 -14.83 2.17 -3.79
N GLU A 67 -15.36 2.18 -2.57
CA GLU A 67 -16.46 3.07 -2.17
C GLU A 67 -16.08 4.54 -2.35
N ALA A 68 -14.90 4.96 -1.87
CA ALA A 68 -14.42 6.33 -2.03
C ALA A 68 -14.30 6.76 -3.50
N LEU A 69 -13.86 5.86 -4.40
CA LEU A 69 -13.79 6.17 -5.83
C LEU A 69 -15.17 6.32 -6.47
N LEU A 70 -16.16 5.53 -6.04
CA LEU A 70 -17.49 5.48 -6.67
C LEU A 70 -18.49 6.48 -6.07
N VAL A 71 -18.40 6.76 -4.77
CA VAL A 71 -19.42 7.52 -4.01
C VAL A 71 -19.01 8.96 -3.77
N ASP A 72 -17.75 9.20 -3.38
CA ASP A 72 -17.24 10.58 -3.24
C ASP A 72 -17.11 11.27 -4.59
N GLY A 73 -17.21 10.48 -5.67
CA GLY A 73 -17.65 10.92 -6.98
C GLY A 73 -16.84 12.08 -7.51
N VAL A 74 -15.52 12.12 -7.25
CA VAL A 74 -14.66 13.16 -7.81
C VAL A 74 -14.65 12.92 -9.33
N PRO A 75 -15.44 13.67 -10.12
CA PRO A 75 -15.33 13.57 -11.55
C PRO A 75 -13.94 14.12 -11.86
N TRP A 76 -13.29 13.56 -12.86
CA TRP A 76 -12.06 14.16 -13.38
C TRP A 76 -12.29 15.66 -13.69
N PRO A 77 -11.65 16.63 -12.99
CA PRO A 77 -11.74 18.02 -13.38
C PRO A 77 -10.44 18.40 -14.11
N VAL A 78 -10.55 18.72 -15.39
CA VAL A 78 -9.72 19.78 -15.98
C VAL A 78 -10.38 21.10 -15.61
N ASP A 79 -9.59 22.11 -15.23
CA ASP A 79 -10.13 23.48 -15.16
C ASP A 79 -10.59 23.94 -16.56
N ALA A 80 -11.28 25.08 -16.62
CA ALA A 80 -11.77 25.66 -17.88
C ALA A 80 -10.65 26.02 -18.89
N GLN A 81 -9.39 25.81 -18.51
CA GLN A 81 -8.18 26.11 -19.27
C GLN A 81 -7.40 24.85 -19.70
N GLY A 82 -7.85 23.64 -19.34
CA GLY A 82 -7.21 22.39 -19.73
C GLY A 82 -5.92 22.08 -18.98
N THR A 83 -5.68 22.71 -17.84
CA THR A 83 -4.49 22.46 -17.01
C THR A 83 -4.77 21.40 -15.95
N VAL A 84 -3.96 20.33 -15.98
CA VAL A 84 -3.89 19.30 -14.94
C VAL A 84 -3.27 19.92 -13.69
N ARG A 85 -3.92 19.81 -12.53
CA ARG A 85 -3.24 20.04 -11.25
C ARG A 85 -2.29 18.86 -10.99
N PRO A 86 -0.97 19.06 -10.94
CA PRO A 86 -0.08 18.01 -10.49
C PRO A 86 -0.34 17.77 -9.00
N GLY A 87 -0.87 16.60 -8.67
CA GLY A 87 -0.77 16.01 -7.34
C GLY A 87 -1.16 16.92 -6.17
N ASP A 88 -2.45 17.23 -6.03
CA ASP A 88 -2.98 17.30 -4.67
C ASP A 88 -2.93 15.86 -4.12
N LYS A 89 -1.76 15.46 -3.57
CA LYS A 89 -1.73 14.45 -2.51
C LYS A 89 -2.80 14.88 -1.52
N PRO A 90 -3.66 13.98 -1.02
CA PRO A 90 -4.35 14.25 0.23
C PRO A 90 -3.26 14.67 1.22
N THR A 91 -3.24 15.95 1.61
CA THR A 91 -2.37 16.45 2.67
C THR A 91 -2.98 15.99 3.99
N GLU A 92 -2.82 14.72 4.29
CA GLU A 92 -3.03 14.09 5.59
C GLU A 92 -1.88 13.06 5.81
N PRO A 93 -1.55 12.68 7.05
CA PRO A 93 -0.20 12.25 7.50
C PRO A 93 0.29 10.85 7.01
N ASP A 94 -0.29 10.30 5.94
CA ASP A 94 -0.21 8.88 5.58
C ASP A 94 1.03 8.44 4.77
N GLY A 95 1.84 9.37 4.24
CA GLY A 95 3.09 8.98 3.55
C GLY A 95 4.24 8.61 4.49
N ALA A 96 4.12 8.91 5.78
CA ALA A 96 5.19 8.70 6.74
C ALA A 96 5.34 7.22 7.12
N LEU A 97 4.24 6.46 7.13
CA LEU A 97 4.28 5.01 7.38
C LEU A 97 4.89 4.27 6.19
N ASP A 98 4.50 4.63 4.97
CA ASP A 98 5.09 4.03 3.77
C ASP A 98 6.61 4.29 3.68
N ALA A 99 7.04 5.51 4.03
CA ALA A 99 8.45 5.85 4.08
C ALA A 99 9.22 5.06 5.17
N LEU A 100 8.61 4.89 6.35
CA LEU A 100 9.16 4.06 7.42
C LEU A 100 9.28 2.58 6.98
N ILE A 101 8.21 2.02 6.40
CA ILE A 101 8.19 0.63 5.95
C ILE A 101 9.30 0.40 4.93
N GLU A 102 9.47 1.31 3.97
CA GLU A 102 10.52 1.16 2.95
C GLU A 102 11.93 1.29 3.54
N ASP A 103 12.17 2.23 4.47
CA ASP A 103 13.46 2.35 5.16
C ASP A 103 13.81 1.07 5.96
N LEU A 104 12.85 0.53 6.70
CA LEU A 104 13.02 -0.71 7.45
C LEU A 104 13.19 -1.93 6.54
N ALA A 105 12.36 -2.05 5.50
CA ALA A 105 12.42 -3.15 4.53
C ALA A 105 13.75 -3.15 3.77
N ALA A 106 14.26 -1.97 3.40
CA ALA A 106 15.56 -1.86 2.72
C ALA A 106 16.71 -2.47 3.55
N GLY A 107 16.68 -2.28 4.88
CA GLY A 107 17.66 -2.91 5.78
C GLY A 107 17.53 -4.43 5.85
N LEU A 108 16.30 -4.94 5.92
CA LEU A 108 16.02 -6.38 6.05
C LEU A 108 16.24 -7.18 4.76
N ARG A 109 16.12 -6.54 3.60
CA ARG A 109 16.35 -7.20 2.30
C ARG A 109 17.79 -7.71 2.15
N ALA A 110 18.75 -7.09 2.83
CA ALA A 110 20.13 -7.60 2.89
C ALA A 110 20.22 -8.97 3.59
N ASP A 111 19.31 -9.22 4.54
CA ASP A 111 19.20 -10.48 5.30
C ASP A 111 18.18 -11.45 4.68
N GLY A 112 17.61 -11.11 3.51
CA GLY A 112 16.68 -11.96 2.77
C GLY A 112 15.23 -11.90 3.25
N ALA A 113 14.85 -10.89 4.02
CA ALA A 113 13.47 -10.67 4.47
C ALA A 113 12.87 -9.38 3.88
N ASP A 114 11.54 -9.32 3.85
CA ASP A 114 10.80 -8.11 3.47
C ASP A 114 9.78 -7.75 4.56
N LEU A 115 9.21 -6.56 4.48
CA LEU A 115 8.34 -6.02 5.51
C LEU A 115 7.10 -5.36 4.90
N THR A 116 5.95 -5.58 5.53
CA THR A 116 4.72 -4.81 5.26
C THR A 116 4.19 -4.23 6.56
N GLY A 117 3.46 -3.12 6.49
CA GLY A 117 2.91 -2.49 7.69
C GLY A 117 1.55 -1.86 7.47
N SER A 118 0.84 -1.67 8.58
CA SER A 118 -0.45 -0.99 8.63
C SER A 118 -0.68 -0.41 10.02
N TYR A 119 -1.38 0.72 10.11
CA TYR A 119 -1.86 1.22 11.39
C TYR A 119 -2.92 0.28 11.98
N LEU A 120 -2.75 -0.07 13.26
CA LEU A 120 -3.82 -0.66 14.08
C LEU A 120 -4.67 0.45 14.70
N ASP A 121 -4.03 1.57 15.07
CA ASP A 121 -4.67 2.78 15.56
C ASP A 121 -3.77 4.01 15.29
N ALA A 122 -4.12 5.17 15.83
CA ALA A 122 -3.41 6.43 15.61
C ALA A 122 -1.95 6.45 16.11
N ARG A 123 -1.55 5.52 16.98
CA ARG A 123 -0.19 5.43 17.55
C ARG A 123 0.38 4.02 17.50
N THR A 124 -0.36 3.02 17.06
CA THR A 124 0.11 1.63 16.99
C THR A 124 0.21 1.20 15.54
N VAL A 125 1.41 0.78 15.13
CA VAL A 125 1.69 0.25 13.79
C VAL A 125 1.99 -1.23 13.91
N ARG A 126 1.27 -2.05 13.15
CA ARG A 126 1.60 -3.46 12.98
C ARG A 126 2.52 -3.61 11.79
N LEU A 127 3.66 -4.25 12.00
CA LEU A 127 4.60 -4.66 10.98
C LEU A 127 4.55 -6.19 10.86
N VAL A 128 4.53 -6.71 9.65
CA VAL A 128 4.53 -8.14 9.35
C VAL A 128 5.81 -8.47 8.60
N LEU A 129 6.61 -9.36 9.18
CA LEU A 129 7.86 -9.83 8.59
C LEU A 129 7.56 -10.95 7.59
N HIS A 130 8.04 -10.78 6.36
CA HIS A 130 7.92 -11.78 5.30
C HIS A 130 9.28 -12.43 5.06
N ILE A 131 9.36 -13.73 5.34
CA ILE A 131 10.56 -14.54 5.11
C ILE A 131 10.21 -15.54 4.01
N PRO A 132 10.75 -15.40 2.79
CA PRO A 132 10.50 -16.36 1.72
C PRO A 132 11.15 -17.71 2.06
N ASP A 133 10.54 -18.82 1.60
CA ASP A 133 10.98 -20.20 1.89
C ASP A 133 12.44 -20.52 1.51
N GLN A 134 13.04 -19.68 0.67
CA GLN A 134 14.42 -19.83 0.17
C GLN A 134 15.44 -19.04 1.01
N ALA A 135 14.98 -18.18 1.94
CA ALA A 135 15.83 -17.38 2.81
C ALA A 135 16.20 -18.13 4.09
N CYS A 136 17.40 -17.91 4.60
CA CYS A 136 17.86 -18.50 5.84
C CYS A 136 17.24 -17.75 7.03
N ALA A 137 16.30 -18.38 7.75
CA ALA A 137 15.65 -17.79 8.92
C ALA A 137 16.62 -17.42 10.06
N GLU A 138 17.79 -18.07 10.12
CA GLU A 138 18.87 -17.80 11.08
C GLU A 138 19.72 -16.57 10.71
N CYS A 139 19.69 -16.12 9.46
CA CYS A 139 20.39 -14.90 9.03
C CYS A 139 19.64 -13.62 9.39
N ILE A 140 18.37 -13.74 9.74
CA ILE A 140 17.53 -12.59 10.11
C ILE A 140 17.61 -12.39 11.62
N MET A 141 17.87 -11.15 12.02
CA MET A 141 17.98 -10.79 13.43
C MET A 141 16.70 -11.19 14.22
N PRO A 142 16.80 -11.69 15.46
CA PRO A 142 15.64 -12.06 16.26
C PRO A 142 14.71 -10.86 16.52
N ALA A 143 13.40 -11.12 16.64
CA ALA A 143 12.39 -10.09 16.92
C ALA A 143 12.73 -9.22 18.15
N THR A 144 13.37 -9.80 19.18
CA THR A 144 13.82 -9.09 20.39
C THR A 144 14.81 -7.95 20.12
N HIS A 145 15.54 -8.01 19.01
CA HIS A 145 16.46 -6.96 18.59
C HIS A 145 15.90 -6.09 17.47
N LEU A 146 15.01 -6.63 16.62
CA LEU A 146 14.33 -5.86 15.57
C LEU A 146 13.33 -4.85 16.13
N ILE A 147 12.54 -5.23 17.14
CA ILE A 147 11.50 -4.36 17.71
C ILE A 147 12.10 -3.01 18.20
N PRO A 148 13.17 -2.97 19.02
CA PRO A 148 13.79 -1.70 19.42
C PRO A 148 14.30 -0.85 18.26
N ILE A 149 14.83 -1.48 17.20
CA ILE A 149 15.31 -0.77 16.00
C ILE A 149 14.14 -0.13 15.26
N PHE A 150 13.04 -0.87 15.12
CA PHE A 150 11.83 -0.41 14.43
C PHE A 150 11.15 0.71 15.23
N GLU A 151 11.08 0.60 16.55
CA GLU A 151 10.55 1.65 17.42
C GLU A 151 11.37 2.95 17.31
N MET A 152 12.70 2.85 17.28
CA MET A 152 13.59 4.00 17.11
C MET A 152 13.35 4.71 15.77
N ARG A 153 13.31 3.96 14.66
CA ARG A 153 13.04 4.50 13.32
C ARG A 153 11.62 5.01 13.17
N ALA A 154 10.65 4.35 13.79
CA ALA A 154 9.26 4.81 13.81
C ALA A 154 9.13 6.16 14.53
N ALA A 155 9.86 6.38 15.62
CA ALA A 155 9.87 7.66 16.30
C ALA A 155 10.44 8.80 15.42
N GLU A 156 11.42 8.50 14.56
CA GLU A 156 12.01 9.46 13.61
C GLU A 156 11.05 9.83 12.47
N HIS A 157 10.29 8.85 11.96
CA HIS A 157 9.40 9.04 10.81
C HIS A 157 7.97 9.46 11.19
N LEU A 158 7.42 8.89 12.26
CA LEU A 158 6.01 9.03 12.68
C LEU A 158 5.85 9.90 13.93
N GLY A 159 6.95 10.22 14.61
CA GLY A 159 6.96 11.01 15.84
C GLY A 159 6.92 10.18 17.13
N PRO A 160 7.12 10.82 18.29
CA PRO A 160 7.31 10.13 19.56
C PRO A 160 6.03 9.48 20.10
N GLY A 161 6.19 8.29 20.70
CA GLY A 161 5.10 7.55 21.34
C GLY A 161 4.27 6.70 20.39
N VAL A 162 4.85 6.32 19.24
CA VAL A 162 4.35 5.25 18.38
C VAL A 162 4.80 3.89 18.93
N GLN A 163 3.93 2.90 18.88
CA GLN A 163 4.18 1.52 19.31
C GLN A 163 4.25 0.61 18.08
N ILE A 164 5.22 -0.30 18.07
CA ILE A 164 5.40 -1.28 16.99
C ILE A 164 4.98 -2.66 17.47
N GLU A 165 3.99 -3.24 16.81
CA GLU A 165 3.69 -4.67 16.94
C GLU A 165 4.29 -5.42 15.76
N LEU A 166 5.30 -6.24 16.00
CA LEU A 166 5.92 -7.07 14.98
C LEU A 166 5.32 -8.47 14.97
N ASP A 167 4.73 -8.86 13.85
CA ASP A 167 4.32 -10.23 13.57
C ASP A 167 5.46 -10.97 12.87
N ASP A 168 6.16 -11.82 13.63
CA ASP A 168 7.28 -12.63 13.15
C ASP A 168 6.82 -14.08 12.94
N PRO A 169 6.82 -14.59 11.69
CA PRO A 169 6.37 -15.95 11.40
C PRO A 169 7.21 -17.03 12.09
N ARG A 170 8.45 -16.71 12.55
CA ARG A 170 9.32 -17.65 13.26
C ARG A 170 8.85 -17.96 14.68
N LEU A 171 8.01 -17.11 15.27
CA LEU A 171 7.53 -17.25 16.65
C LEU A 171 6.16 -17.96 16.76
N GLN A 172 5.52 -18.30 15.64
CA GLN A 172 4.17 -18.89 15.61
C GLN A 172 4.15 -20.43 15.72
N HIS A 173 5.15 -21.03 16.38
CA HIS A 173 5.31 -22.48 16.54
C HIS A 173 4.89 -23.01 17.91
#